data_AF-A0A926AZI9-F1
#
_entry.id   AF-A0A926AZI9-F1
#
_cell.length_a   1.000
_cell.length_b   1.000
_cell.length_c   1.000
_cell.angle_alpha   90.00
_cell.angle_beta   90.00
_cell.angle_gamma   90.00
#
_symmetry.space_group_name_H-M   'P 1'
#
loop_
_entity.id
_entity.type
_entity.pdbx_description
1 polymer ?
#
loop_
_entity_poly.entity_id
_entity_poly.type
_entity_poly.pdbx_seq_one_letter_code
_entity_poly.pdbx_strand_id
1 'polypeptide(L)'
;MKILETRALRGPNYWSIRRHKLIAMRLDLEELEEQPTNLIDGFYERMKALLPGLAEHGCAEGRAGAFLERVVEGTWMGHVIEHIALELQSMAGMDVTFGRTRSTQTPGVYNVVFSYVEEAAGRYAARAAVRIARALCDGEPYEDLKEDIQEMREIREEVRFGPSTAAIVEEALSRDIPHIRLSEKSLVQLGYGVHQKRIQATTTTNTSIIATELAADKTATKSLLGSMGISVPQGVVVRRAGELEEAIEEAGGYPVVLKPTDANHGRGITVDIRDLRTAEEAFRAAREISKDVLVESYITGKDYRILVINHQVVAVAERIPACVKGDGRSTLKELIDAINDDPRRGYGHENVLTVITIDEMTWRML
;
A
#
# COMPACT_ATOMS: atom_id res chain seq x y z
N MET A 1 2.45 -27.00 20.34
CA MET A 1 2.85 -25.58 20.50
C MET A 1 1.66 -24.66 20.70
N LYS A 2 1.73 -23.69 21.62
CA LYS A 2 0.67 -22.72 21.90
C LYS A 2 1.23 -21.32 22.13
N ILE A 3 0.64 -20.30 21.47
CA ILE A 3 0.96 -18.90 21.75
C ILE A 3 0.30 -18.50 23.07
N LEU A 4 1.11 -18.18 24.08
CA LEU A 4 0.62 -17.71 25.37
C LEU A 4 0.38 -16.20 25.37
N GLU A 5 1.23 -15.45 24.67
CA GLU A 5 1.16 -13.99 24.60
C GLU A 5 1.87 -13.49 23.35
N THR A 6 1.34 -12.43 22.73
CA THR A 6 2.04 -11.67 21.68
C THR A 6 2.00 -10.19 22.00
N ARG A 7 3.18 -9.58 22.14
CA ARG A 7 3.35 -8.16 22.38
C ARG A 7 4.17 -7.52 21.28
N ALA A 8 3.79 -6.31 20.89
CA ALA A 8 4.62 -5.45 20.05
C ALA A 8 5.33 -4.42 20.93
N LEU A 9 6.63 -4.29 20.74
CA LEU A 9 7.50 -3.34 21.41
C LEU A 9 7.76 -2.17 20.44
N ARG A 10 7.58 -0.95 20.94
CA ARG A 10 7.68 0.31 20.18
C ARG A 10 8.66 1.24 20.91
N GLY A 11 9.96 1.05 20.71
CA GLY A 11 11.00 1.86 21.35
C GLY A 11 12.12 1.05 22.02
N PRO A 12 12.96 1.72 22.83
CA PRO A 12 13.99 1.06 23.64
C PRO A 12 13.40 -0.10 24.45
N ASN A 13 14.06 -1.25 24.40
CA ASN A 13 13.57 -2.48 25.00
C ASN A 13 14.71 -3.40 25.46
N TYR A 14 14.35 -4.39 26.27
CA TYR A 14 15.28 -5.36 26.85
C TYR A 14 16.03 -6.21 25.82
N TRP A 15 15.40 -6.53 24.68
CA TRP A 15 15.92 -7.50 23.71
C TRP A 15 17.00 -6.92 22.81
N SER A 16 16.91 -5.62 22.52
CA SER A 16 17.89 -4.90 21.70
C SER A 16 17.92 -3.41 22.04
N ILE A 17 19.13 -2.89 22.23
CA ILE A 17 19.37 -1.45 22.37
C ILE A 17 19.26 -0.70 21.02
N ARG A 18 19.41 -1.40 19.89
CA ARG A 18 19.40 -0.81 18.53
C ARG A 18 18.09 -1.02 17.78
N ARG A 19 17.36 -2.11 18.05
CA ARG A 19 16.13 -2.47 17.35
C ARG A 19 14.93 -2.18 18.24
N HIS A 20 14.07 -1.26 17.80
CA HIS A 20 12.98 -0.73 18.63
C HIS A 20 11.59 -1.27 18.26
N LYS A 21 11.43 -1.81 17.05
CA LYS A 21 10.19 -2.43 16.56
C LYS A 21 10.33 -3.94 16.60
N LEU A 22 9.88 -4.58 17.67
CA LEU A 22 10.00 -6.02 17.87
C LEU A 22 8.67 -6.65 18.26
N ILE A 23 8.32 -7.78 17.68
CA ILE A 23 7.32 -8.69 18.23
C ILE A 23 8.01 -9.56 19.26
N ALA A 24 7.46 -9.62 20.47
CA ALA A 24 7.85 -10.55 21.52
C ALA A 24 6.68 -11.51 21.77
N MET A 25 6.89 -12.77 21.42
CA MET A 25 5.91 -13.84 21.57
C MET A 25 6.36 -14.82 22.65
N ARG A 26 5.49 -15.09 23.63
CA ARG A 26 5.68 -16.22 24.54
C ARG A 26 5.03 -17.45 23.94
N LEU A 27 5.85 -18.46 23.68
CA LEU A 27 5.46 -19.69 23.01
C LEU A 27 5.74 -20.87 23.94
N ASP A 28 4.71 -21.66 24.20
CA ASP A 28 4.82 -22.97 24.82
C ASP A 28 5.02 -24.03 23.73
N LEU A 29 6.10 -24.79 23.76
CA LEU A 29 6.35 -25.84 22.77
C LEU A 29 5.48 -27.07 22.99
N GLU A 30 4.93 -27.25 24.18
CA GLU A 30 4.20 -28.45 24.61
C GLU A 30 5.09 -29.70 24.36
N GLU A 31 4.55 -30.75 23.74
CA GLU A 31 5.28 -32.01 23.50
C GLU A 31 6.52 -31.85 22.59
N LEU A 32 6.59 -30.78 21.81
CA LEU A 32 7.74 -30.52 20.93
C LEU A 32 8.99 -30.03 21.67
N GLU A 33 8.92 -29.77 22.97
CA GLU A 33 10.13 -29.48 23.77
C GLU A 33 11.13 -30.66 23.73
N GLU A 34 10.61 -31.88 23.69
CA GLU A 34 11.38 -33.12 23.64
C GLU A 34 11.66 -33.59 22.19
N GLN A 35 11.23 -32.81 21.19
CA GLN A 35 11.38 -33.14 19.77
C GLN A 35 12.06 -31.98 19.02
N PRO A 36 13.38 -31.78 19.19
CA PRO A 36 14.14 -30.88 18.34
C PRO A 36 14.05 -31.31 16.87
N THR A 37 14.32 -30.36 15.97
CA THR A 37 14.09 -30.52 14.52
C THR A 37 14.72 -31.75 13.88
N ASN A 38 15.84 -32.25 14.42
CA ASN A 38 16.53 -33.44 13.92
C ASN A 38 15.87 -34.76 14.30
N LEU A 39 14.93 -34.76 15.26
CA LEU A 39 14.13 -35.93 15.64
C LEU A 39 12.78 -36.00 14.89
N ILE A 40 12.42 -34.94 14.15
CA ILE A 40 11.19 -34.88 13.38
C ILE A 40 11.48 -35.33 11.95
N ASP A 41 10.95 -36.49 11.57
CA ASP A 41 11.25 -37.10 10.27
C ASP A 41 10.83 -36.22 9.09
N GLY A 42 11.73 -36.04 8.12
CA GLY A 42 11.54 -35.23 6.93
C GLY A 42 11.34 -33.71 7.15
N PHE A 43 11.51 -33.20 8.38
CA PHE A 43 11.25 -31.80 8.71
C PHE A 43 12.07 -30.82 7.87
N TYR A 44 13.39 -31.07 7.77
CA TYR A 44 14.31 -30.22 7.01
C TYR A 44 13.90 -30.08 5.54
N GLU A 45 13.60 -31.20 4.87
CA GLU A 45 13.24 -31.20 3.45
C GLU A 45 11.91 -30.49 3.20
N ARG A 46 10.90 -30.71 4.05
CA ARG A 46 9.61 -29.99 3.96
C ARG A 46 9.80 -28.49 4.15
N MET A 47 10.57 -28.08 5.15
CA MET A 47 10.81 -26.66 5.44
C MET A 47 11.55 -25.98 4.29
N LYS A 48 12.61 -26.60 3.78
CA LYS A 48 13.40 -26.07 2.66
C LYS A 48 12.60 -25.98 1.37
N ALA A 49 11.72 -26.95 1.11
CA ALA A 49 10.85 -26.92 -0.06
C ALA A 49 9.78 -25.81 0.03
N LEU A 50 9.20 -25.61 1.22
CA LEU A 50 8.16 -24.59 1.44
C LEU A 50 8.72 -23.16 1.46
N LEU A 51 9.88 -22.97 2.10
CA LEU A 51 10.49 -21.66 2.34
C LEU A 51 11.96 -21.65 1.90
N PRO A 52 12.24 -21.65 0.58
CA PRO A 52 13.60 -21.75 0.07
C PRO A 52 14.49 -20.55 0.44
N GLY A 53 13.91 -19.37 0.68
CA GLY A 53 14.65 -18.16 1.07
C GLY A 53 15.33 -18.26 2.44
N LEU A 54 14.91 -19.21 3.30
CA LEU A 54 15.59 -19.52 4.57
C LEU A 54 17.06 -19.93 4.39
N ALA A 55 17.46 -20.34 3.18
CA ALA A 55 18.86 -20.61 2.86
C ALA A 55 19.76 -19.37 3.00
N GLU A 56 19.22 -18.17 2.79
CA GLU A 56 19.97 -16.91 2.92
C GLU A 56 20.04 -16.40 4.37
N HIS A 57 19.24 -16.99 5.28
CA HIS A 57 19.18 -16.54 6.66
C HIS A 57 20.46 -16.90 7.42
N GLY A 58 21.13 -15.87 7.96
CA GLY A 58 22.18 -16.02 8.96
C GLY A 58 21.61 -16.19 10.36
N CYS A 59 22.28 -17.03 11.18
CA CYS A 59 22.06 -17.10 12.62
C CYS A 59 23.12 -16.26 13.36
N ALA A 60 23.47 -16.61 14.60
CA ALA A 60 24.49 -15.93 15.41
C ALA A 60 25.88 -15.80 14.73
N GLU A 61 26.16 -16.67 13.76
CA GLU A 61 27.42 -16.71 12.99
C GLU A 61 27.46 -15.72 11.82
N GLY A 62 26.32 -15.12 11.44
CA GLY A 62 26.26 -14.07 10.41
C GLY A 62 26.57 -14.52 8.98
N ARG A 63 26.60 -15.83 8.72
CA ARG A 63 26.80 -16.41 7.38
C ARG A 63 25.50 -17.03 6.84
N ALA A 64 25.29 -16.92 5.53
CA ALA A 64 24.18 -17.60 4.85
C ALA A 64 24.24 -19.12 5.09
N GLY A 65 23.08 -19.77 5.19
CA GLY A 65 22.93 -21.20 5.44
C GLY A 65 23.10 -21.63 6.90
N ALA A 66 23.61 -20.77 7.80
CA ALA A 66 23.85 -21.14 9.20
C ALA A 66 22.58 -21.58 9.94
N PHE A 67 21.42 -21.01 9.60
CA PHE A 67 20.15 -21.45 10.19
C PHE A 67 19.79 -22.89 9.77
N LEU A 68 19.93 -23.21 8.48
CA LEU A 68 19.61 -24.54 7.97
C LEU A 68 20.50 -25.62 8.58
N GLU A 69 21.78 -25.31 8.84
CA GLU A 69 22.68 -26.23 9.54
C GLU A 69 22.22 -26.51 10.97
N ARG A 70 21.78 -25.49 11.71
CA ARG A 70 21.20 -25.66 13.06
C ARG A 70 19.93 -26.51 13.06
N VAL A 71 19.15 -26.46 11.99
CA VAL A 71 17.95 -27.32 11.84
C VAL A 71 18.36 -28.78 11.66
N VAL A 72 19.43 -29.06 10.90
CA VAL A 72 19.97 -30.42 10.75
C VAL A 72 20.62 -30.93 12.04
N GLU A 73 21.35 -30.07 12.76
CA GLU A 73 21.95 -30.42 14.07
C GLU A 73 20.89 -30.71 15.15
N GLY A 74 19.74 -30.06 15.05
CA GLY A 74 18.69 -30.09 16.06
C GLY A 74 18.56 -28.75 16.77
N THR A 75 17.46 -28.06 16.49
CA THR A 75 17.08 -26.81 17.18
C THR A 75 15.63 -26.87 17.64
N TRP A 76 15.25 -25.96 18.53
CA TRP A 76 13.90 -25.93 19.08
C TRP A 76 12.96 -25.10 18.21
N MET A 77 11.67 -25.46 18.23
CA MET A 77 10.68 -24.88 17.33
C MET A 77 10.48 -23.37 17.53
N GLY A 78 10.80 -22.84 18.72
CA GLY A 78 10.83 -21.38 18.94
C GLY A 78 11.81 -20.66 18.01
N HIS A 79 13.00 -21.24 17.79
CA HIS A 79 14.01 -20.69 16.88
C HIS A 79 13.60 -20.85 15.41
N VAL A 80 12.92 -21.95 15.05
CA VAL A 80 12.37 -22.12 13.71
C VAL A 80 11.29 -21.06 13.42
N ILE A 81 10.34 -20.89 14.34
CA ILE A 81 9.22 -19.93 14.19
C ILE A 81 9.73 -18.50 14.04
N GLU A 82 10.81 -18.13 14.75
CA GLU A 82 11.49 -16.85 14.56
C GLU A 82 11.90 -16.64 13.10
N HIS A 83 12.60 -17.61 12.51
CA HIS A 83 13.09 -17.52 11.14
C HIS A 83 11.97 -17.57 10.10
N ILE A 84 10.94 -18.40 10.31
CA ILE A 84 9.74 -18.41 9.45
C ILE A 84 9.05 -17.04 9.49
N ALA A 85 8.87 -16.43 10.67
CA ALA A 85 8.23 -15.12 10.78
C ALA A 85 9.02 -13.99 10.10
N LEU A 86 10.36 -14.08 10.08
CA LEU A 86 11.22 -13.15 9.34
C LEU A 86 11.12 -13.37 7.82
N GLU A 87 11.12 -14.63 7.38
CA GLU A 87 11.03 -14.98 5.95
C GLU A 87 9.68 -14.57 5.37
N LEU A 88 8.57 -14.87 6.06
CA LEU A 88 7.24 -14.46 5.62
C LEU A 88 7.17 -12.95 5.38
N GLN A 89 7.70 -12.16 6.31
CA GLN A 89 7.72 -10.70 6.17
C GLN A 89 8.57 -10.25 4.98
N SER A 90 9.72 -10.89 4.77
CA SER A 90 10.60 -10.62 3.63
C SER A 90 9.92 -10.95 2.29
N MET A 91 9.21 -12.08 2.19
CA MET A 91 8.41 -12.46 1.01
C MET A 91 7.25 -11.48 0.74
N ALA A 92 6.71 -10.87 1.79
CA ALA A 92 5.72 -9.78 1.71
C ALA A 92 6.35 -8.40 1.44
N GLY A 93 7.66 -8.33 1.17
CA GLY A 93 8.38 -7.09 0.86
C GLY A 93 8.60 -6.18 2.08
N MET A 94 8.68 -6.76 3.28
CA MET A 94 9.06 -6.06 4.51
C MET A 94 10.40 -6.62 5.00
N ASP A 95 11.49 -5.96 4.66
CA ASP A 95 12.84 -6.41 4.99
C ASP A 95 13.09 -6.35 6.51
N VAL A 96 13.22 -7.53 7.13
CA VAL A 96 13.46 -7.71 8.57
C VAL A 96 14.45 -8.85 8.79
N THR A 97 15.44 -8.61 9.64
CA THR A 97 16.57 -9.55 9.80
C THR A 97 16.91 -9.86 11.24
N PHE A 98 16.33 -9.16 12.21
CA PHE A 98 16.67 -9.36 13.62
C PHE A 98 15.72 -10.37 14.26
N GLY A 99 16.28 -11.46 14.77
CA GLY A 99 15.60 -12.45 15.58
C GLY A 99 16.38 -12.79 16.86
N ARG A 100 15.67 -13.20 17.91
CA ARG A 100 16.25 -13.77 19.12
C ARG A 100 15.24 -14.63 19.89
N THR A 101 15.59 -15.90 20.05
CA THR A 101 14.82 -16.83 20.87
C THR A 101 15.57 -17.18 22.16
N ARG A 102 14.88 -17.13 23.30
CA ARG A 102 15.44 -17.46 24.63
C ARG A 102 14.41 -18.22 25.47
N SER A 103 14.86 -19.25 26.17
CA SER A 103 14.05 -19.95 27.16
C SER A 103 13.62 -19.02 28.30
N THR A 104 12.50 -19.36 28.93
CA THR A 104 12.05 -18.71 30.16
C THR A 104 12.46 -19.54 31.38
N GLN A 105 12.02 -19.13 32.56
CA GLN A 105 12.17 -19.94 33.78
C GLN A 105 11.26 -21.17 33.79
N THR A 106 10.21 -21.18 32.94
CA THR A 106 9.30 -22.32 32.79
C THR A 106 9.83 -23.22 31.66
N PRO A 107 10.13 -24.50 31.93
CA PRO A 107 10.55 -25.45 30.90
C PRO A 107 9.54 -25.55 29.75
N GLY A 108 10.00 -25.73 28.52
CA GLY A 108 9.15 -25.75 27.32
C GLY A 108 8.62 -24.39 26.85
N VAL A 109 8.80 -23.32 27.65
CA VAL A 109 8.30 -21.98 27.31
C VAL A 109 9.43 -21.04 26.91
N TYR A 110 9.28 -20.41 25.75
CA TYR A 110 10.29 -19.55 25.12
C TYR A 110 9.74 -18.15 24.83
N ASN A 111 10.61 -17.16 24.92
CA ASN A 111 10.42 -15.87 24.27
C ASN A 111 10.99 -15.95 22.86
N VAL A 112 10.12 -15.84 21.87
CA VAL A 112 10.46 -15.75 20.45
C VAL A 112 10.33 -14.29 20.04
N VAL A 113 11.44 -13.66 19.68
CA VAL A 113 11.48 -12.22 19.41
C VAL A 113 12.00 -11.96 18.01
N PHE A 114 11.30 -11.15 17.24
CA PHE A 114 11.73 -10.80 15.88
C PHE A 114 11.31 -9.37 15.50
N SER A 115 12.05 -8.76 14.58
CA SER A 115 11.75 -7.40 14.08
C SER A 115 10.54 -7.38 13.15
N TYR A 116 9.86 -6.23 13.13
CA TYR A 116 8.77 -5.95 12.19
C TYR A 116 8.92 -4.56 11.55
N VAL A 117 8.39 -4.40 10.33
CA VAL A 117 8.21 -3.08 9.70
C VAL A 117 6.90 -2.45 10.17
N GLU A 118 5.79 -3.15 9.89
CA GLU A 118 4.44 -2.82 10.33
C GLU A 118 3.95 -3.79 11.41
N GLU A 119 3.41 -3.24 12.51
CA GLU A 119 3.08 -4.05 13.68
C GLU A 119 2.00 -5.10 13.39
N ALA A 120 0.95 -4.70 12.66
CA ALA A 120 -0.16 -5.59 12.33
C ALA A 120 0.35 -6.80 11.51
N ALA A 121 1.25 -6.55 10.56
CA ALA A 121 1.87 -7.59 9.75
C ALA A 121 2.81 -8.47 10.59
N GLY A 122 3.62 -7.90 11.49
CA GLY A 122 4.46 -8.68 12.40
C GLY A 122 3.65 -9.59 13.34
N ARG A 123 2.49 -9.13 13.84
CA ARG A 123 1.57 -9.95 14.64
C ARG A 123 0.92 -11.06 13.81
N TYR A 124 0.62 -10.78 12.55
CA TYR A 124 0.13 -11.79 11.61
C TYR A 124 1.19 -12.86 11.36
N ALA A 125 2.42 -12.44 11.03
CA ALA A 125 3.57 -13.31 10.81
C ALA A 125 3.83 -14.24 12.01
N ALA A 126 3.68 -13.74 13.24
CA ALA A 126 3.80 -14.59 14.44
C ALA A 126 2.82 -15.78 14.43
N ARG A 127 1.56 -15.54 14.06
CA ARG A 127 0.52 -16.58 14.03
C ARG A 127 0.71 -17.52 12.85
N ALA A 128 0.97 -16.97 11.66
CA ALA A 128 1.23 -17.74 10.45
C ALA A 128 2.45 -18.65 10.61
N ALA A 129 3.54 -18.14 11.20
CA ALA A 129 4.74 -18.93 11.46
C ALA A 129 4.48 -20.13 12.38
N VAL A 130 3.63 -19.98 13.40
CA VAL A 130 3.22 -21.11 14.26
C VAL A 130 2.36 -22.12 13.50
N ARG A 131 1.44 -21.67 12.63
CA ARG A 131 0.65 -22.58 11.78
C ARG A 131 1.54 -23.38 10.83
N ILE A 132 2.45 -22.71 10.15
CA ILE A 132 3.42 -23.35 9.24
C ILE A 132 4.29 -24.34 10.02
N ALA A 133 4.85 -23.94 11.15
CA ALA A 133 5.70 -24.83 11.94
C ALA A 133 4.94 -26.08 12.41
N ARG A 134 3.66 -25.98 12.78
CA ARG A 134 2.84 -27.16 13.11
C ARG A 134 2.67 -28.07 11.90
N ALA A 135 2.24 -27.56 10.74
CA ALA A 135 2.09 -28.35 9.53
C ALA A 135 3.40 -29.07 9.14
N LEU A 136 4.54 -28.37 9.25
CA LEU A 136 5.86 -28.95 9.02
C LEU A 136 6.20 -30.07 10.01
N CYS A 137 5.82 -29.95 11.29
CA CYS A 137 6.01 -31.00 12.29
C CYS A 137 5.11 -32.22 12.02
N ASP A 138 3.85 -31.95 11.67
CA ASP A 138 2.83 -32.99 11.46
C ASP A 138 3.01 -33.72 10.11
N GLY A 139 3.86 -33.20 9.22
CA GLY A 139 4.09 -33.77 7.90
C GLY A 139 3.04 -33.39 6.85
N GLU A 140 2.19 -32.41 7.17
CA GLU A 140 1.07 -31.97 6.35
C GLU A 140 1.50 -30.87 5.35
N PRO A 141 0.89 -30.82 4.15
CA PRO A 141 1.11 -29.73 3.21
C PRO A 141 0.56 -28.40 3.77
N TYR A 142 1.21 -27.29 3.41
CA TYR A 142 0.75 -25.94 3.75
C TYR A 142 0.41 -25.16 2.47
N GLU A 143 -0.87 -25.14 2.10
CA GLU A 143 -1.33 -24.53 0.84
C GLU A 143 -1.56 -23.01 0.96
N ASP A 144 -1.77 -22.51 2.18
CA ASP A 144 -2.15 -21.12 2.47
C ASP A 144 -0.99 -20.12 2.38
N LEU A 145 0.23 -20.55 2.01
CA LEU A 145 1.41 -19.67 2.01
C LEU A 145 1.22 -18.42 1.14
N LYS A 146 0.62 -18.58 -0.05
CA LYS A 146 0.37 -17.45 -0.95
C LYS A 146 -0.66 -16.49 -0.37
N GLU A 147 -1.68 -17.01 0.29
CA GLU A 147 -2.73 -16.21 0.94
C GLU A 147 -2.17 -15.46 2.14
N ASP A 148 -1.35 -16.11 2.97
CA ASP A 148 -0.65 -15.48 4.09
C ASP A 148 0.23 -14.31 3.63
N ILE A 149 0.99 -14.50 2.54
CA ILE A 149 1.83 -13.43 1.97
C ILE A 149 0.98 -12.29 1.43
N GLN A 150 -0.12 -12.60 0.72
CA GLN A 150 -1.02 -11.59 0.16
C GLN A 150 -1.72 -10.78 1.26
N GLU A 151 -2.24 -11.42 2.29
CA GLU A 151 -2.85 -10.79 3.46
C GLU A 151 -1.86 -9.84 4.15
N MET A 152 -0.59 -10.26 4.32
CA MET A 152 0.42 -9.36 4.90
C MET A 152 0.77 -8.18 4.00
N ARG A 153 0.73 -8.34 2.66
CA ARG A 153 0.88 -7.21 1.74
C ARG A 153 -0.29 -6.24 1.88
N GLU A 154 -1.52 -6.73 2.00
CA GLU A 154 -2.71 -5.89 2.20
C GLU A 154 -2.66 -5.14 3.53
N ILE A 155 -2.32 -5.83 4.63
CA ILE A 155 -2.09 -5.21 5.93
C ILE A 155 -1.00 -4.14 5.82
N ARG A 156 0.10 -4.42 5.11
CA ARG A 156 1.17 -3.43 4.90
C ARG A 156 0.66 -2.22 4.13
N GLU A 157 -0.12 -2.39 3.07
CA GLU A 157 -0.64 -1.26 2.29
C GLU A 157 -1.67 -0.42 3.07
N GLU A 158 -2.51 -1.07 3.88
CA GLU A 158 -3.48 -0.37 4.73
C GLU A 158 -2.78 0.42 5.82
N VAL A 159 -1.76 -0.19 6.45
CA VAL A 159 -1.08 0.44 7.58
C VAL A 159 0.03 1.37 7.12
N ARG A 160 0.78 1.16 6.04
CA ARG A 160 1.93 2.02 5.72
C ARG A 160 1.53 3.46 5.43
N PHE A 161 2.48 4.38 5.54
CA PHE A 161 2.26 5.72 5.02
C PHE A 161 2.12 5.68 3.50
N GLY A 162 1.10 6.36 2.96
CA GLY A 162 1.00 6.59 1.52
C GLY A 162 2.23 7.37 1.00
N PRO A 163 2.55 7.29 -0.30
CA PRO A 163 3.82 7.76 -0.86
C PRO A 163 4.14 9.21 -0.52
N SER A 164 3.13 10.10 -0.57
CA SER A 164 3.32 11.51 -0.21
C SER A 164 3.63 11.72 1.27
N THR A 165 2.95 11.00 2.17
CA THR A 165 3.20 11.08 3.61
C THR A 165 4.57 10.50 3.94
N ALA A 166 4.91 9.35 3.36
CA ALA A 166 6.20 8.68 3.54
C ALA A 166 7.35 9.61 3.14
N ALA A 167 7.28 10.23 1.97
CA ALA A 167 8.30 11.17 1.50
C ALA A 167 8.54 12.35 2.47
N ILE A 168 7.48 12.91 3.06
CA ILE A 168 7.60 14.00 4.04
C ILE A 168 8.21 13.48 5.35
N VAL A 169 7.82 12.28 5.80
CA VAL A 169 8.35 11.67 7.02
C VAL A 169 9.82 11.27 6.87
N GLU A 170 10.20 10.70 5.74
CA GLU A 170 11.59 10.35 5.41
C GLU A 170 12.48 11.60 5.38
N GLU A 171 12.01 12.68 4.76
CA GLU A 171 12.73 13.96 4.75
C GLU A 171 12.76 14.64 6.13
N ALA A 172 11.76 14.39 6.99
CA ALA A 172 11.82 14.83 8.39
C ALA A 172 12.91 14.05 9.14
N LEU A 173 12.95 12.72 8.96
CA LEU A 173 13.97 11.86 9.57
C LEU A 173 15.38 12.19 9.08
N SER A 174 15.58 12.52 7.80
CA SER A 174 16.88 12.93 7.24
C SER A 174 17.44 14.20 7.88
N ARG A 175 16.57 15.00 8.50
CA ARG A 175 16.89 16.25 9.20
C ARG A 175 16.82 16.13 10.73
N ASP A 176 16.83 14.91 11.25
CA ASP A 176 16.68 14.61 12.68
C ASP A 176 15.39 15.19 13.30
N ILE A 177 14.34 15.38 12.50
CA ILE A 177 13.03 15.81 12.98
C ILE A 177 12.23 14.54 13.36
N PRO A 178 11.92 14.36 14.65
CA PRO A 178 11.18 13.19 15.11
C PRO A 178 9.74 13.25 14.59
N HIS A 179 9.13 12.07 14.39
CA HIS A 179 7.72 11.99 14.02
C HIS A 179 6.94 11.06 14.95
N ILE A 180 5.65 11.32 15.09
CA ILE A 180 4.70 10.46 15.79
C ILE A 180 3.50 10.25 14.85
N ARG A 181 3.17 9.00 14.59
CA ARG A 181 1.90 8.69 13.93
C ARG A 181 0.75 8.84 14.92
N LEU A 182 -0.21 9.68 14.60
CA LEU A 182 -1.36 9.98 15.45
C LEU A 182 -2.63 9.20 15.04
N SER A 183 -2.71 8.71 13.79
CA SER A 183 -3.84 7.90 13.32
C SER A 183 -3.45 6.94 12.20
N GLU A 184 -4.33 5.98 11.93
CA GLU A 184 -4.24 5.08 10.77
C GLU A 184 -4.40 5.86 9.45
N LYS A 185 -5.20 6.94 9.44
CA LYS A 185 -5.48 7.80 8.27
C LYS A 185 -4.37 8.81 7.94
N SER A 186 -3.11 8.41 8.09
CA SER A 186 -1.92 9.22 7.77
C SER A 186 -1.83 10.57 8.48
N LEU A 187 -2.41 10.72 9.68
CA LEU A 187 -2.16 11.90 10.52
C LEU A 187 -0.82 11.72 11.24
N VAL A 188 0.12 12.63 10.99
CA VAL A 188 1.47 12.59 11.54
C VAL A 188 1.79 13.91 12.24
N GLN A 189 2.40 13.82 13.41
CA GLN A 189 3.07 14.92 14.07
C GLN A 189 4.56 14.90 13.75
N LEU A 190 5.10 16.05 13.38
CA LEU A 190 6.54 16.29 13.20
C LEU A 190 7.01 17.19 14.35
N GLY A 191 8.14 16.86 14.98
CA GLY A 191 8.70 17.60 16.11
C GLY A 191 7.95 17.45 17.43
N TYR A 192 8.46 18.12 18.46
CA TYR A 192 7.93 18.09 19.82
C TYR A 192 7.65 19.49 20.37
N GLY A 193 6.81 19.56 21.42
CA GLY A 193 6.56 20.77 22.18
C GLY A 193 6.01 21.93 21.33
N VAL A 194 6.57 23.12 21.52
CA VAL A 194 6.14 24.35 20.82
C VAL A 194 6.42 24.30 19.31
N HIS A 195 7.38 23.47 18.88
CA HIS A 195 7.79 23.34 17.49
C HIS A 195 7.05 22.23 16.73
N GLN A 196 6.10 21.55 17.38
CA GLN A 196 5.36 20.49 16.72
C GLN A 196 4.52 21.02 15.55
N LYS A 197 4.48 20.27 14.45
CA LYS A 197 3.62 20.49 13.29
C LYS A 197 2.83 19.23 13.00
N ARG A 198 1.66 19.37 12.39
CA ARG A 198 0.83 18.23 11.98
C ARG A 198 0.64 18.25 10.48
N ILE A 199 0.68 17.06 9.90
CA ILE A 199 0.37 16.81 8.50
C ILE A 199 -0.63 15.68 8.39
N GLN A 200 -1.49 15.75 7.38
CA GLN A 200 -2.31 14.63 6.94
C GLN A 200 -2.22 14.55 5.43
N ALA A 201 -1.61 13.47 4.92
CA ALA A 201 -1.11 13.44 3.55
C ALA A 201 -0.22 14.68 3.27
N THR A 202 -0.57 15.47 2.26
CA THR A 202 0.14 16.72 1.90
C THR A 202 -0.44 17.97 2.53
N THR A 203 -1.53 17.86 3.30
CA THR A 203 -2.16 18.99 4.00
C THR A 203 -1.42 19.24 5.31
N THR A 204 -1.12 20.50 5.61
CA THR A 204 -0.33 20.90 6.79
C THR A 204 -1.15 21.80 7.72
N THR A 205 -0.64 22.08 8.92
CA THR A 205 -1.22 23.11 9.81
C THR A 205 -1.29 24.51 9.18
N ASN A 206 -0.57 24.76 8.09
CA ASN A 206 -0.58 26.05 7.39
C ASN A 206 -1.59 26.07 6.24
N THR A 207 -2.21 24.92 5.91
CA THR A 207 -3.23 24.84 4.87
C THR A 207 -4.58 25.27 5.45
N SER A 208 -5.16 26.35 4.91
CA SER A 208 -6.48 26.83 5.35
C SER A 208 -7.58 25.79 5.04
N ILE A 209 -8.51 25.61 5.97
CA ILE A 209 -9.68 24.76 5.76
C ILE A 209 -10.53 25.26 4.58
N ILE A 210 -10.74 26.59 4.49
CA ILE A 210 -11.49 27.22 3.39
C ILE A 210 -10.82 26.92 2.04
N ALA A 211 -9.48 26.97 1.99
CA ALA A 211 -8.76 26.65 0.76
C ALA A 211 -8.91 25.18 0.36
N THR A 212 -8.94 24.27 1.34
CA THR A 212 -9.14 22.84 1.12
C THR A 212 -10.56 22.54 0.61
N GLU A 213 -11.57 23.17 1.22
CA GLU A 213 -12.97 23.04 0.79
C GLU A 213 -13.20 23.61 -0.61
N LEU A 214 -12.66 24.80 -0.90
CA LEU A 214 -12.74 25.40 -2.24
C LEU A 214 -12.09 24.49 -3.29
N ALA A 215 -10.89 23.96 -3.02
CA ALA A 215 -10.17 23.07 -3.95
C ALA A 215 -10.89 21.73 -4.20
N ALA A 216 -11.69 21.25 -3.25
CA ALA A 216 -12.48 20.03 -3.40
C ALA A 216 -13.76 20.24 -4.23
N ASP A 217 -14.26 21.48 -4.30
CA ASP A 217 -15.43 21.85 -5.11
C ASP A 217 -14.98 22.38 -6.49
N LYS A 218 -15.27 21.60 -7.54
CA LYS A 218 -14.92 21.95 -8.92
C LYS A 218 -15.56 23.26 -9.39
N THR A 219 -16.80 23.52 -8.98
CA THR A 219 -17.55 24.72 -9.39
C THR A 219 -17.00 25.95 -8.68
N ALA A 220 -16.79 25.86 -7.36
CA ALA A 220 -16.24 26.96 -6.58
C ALA A 220 -14.80 27.30 -7.00
N THR A 221 -13.96 26.29 -7.22
CA THR A 221 -12.60 26.47 -7.76
C THR A 221 -12.62 27.21 -9.10
N LYS A 222 -13.46 26.76 -10.05
CA LYS A 222 -13.53 27.38 -11.37
C LYS A 222 -14.03 28.83 -11.32
N SER A 223 -15.07 29.09 -10.53
CA SER A 223 -15.60 30.44 -10.35
C SER A 223 -14.53 31.40 -9.81
N LEU A 224 -13.78 30.96 -8.79
CA LEU A 224 -12.68 31.73 -8.22
C LEU A 224 -11.57 32.00 -9.26
N LEU A 225 -11.07 30.96 -9.92
CA LEU A 225 -10.01 31.07 -10.92
C LEU A 225 -10.44 31.95 -12.11
N GLY A 226 -11.66 31.75 -12.62
CA GLY A 226 -12.24 32.54 -13.70
C GLY A 226 -12.39 34.02 -13.32
N SER A 227 -12.82 34.32 -12.09
CA SER A 227 -12.92 35.71 -11.59
C SER A 227 -11.57 36.42 -11.53
N MET A 228 -10.46 35.66 -11.44
CA MET A 228 -9.09 36.15 -11.47
C MET A 228 -8.49 36.19 -12.88
N GLY A 229 -9.27 35.88 -13.92
CA GLY A 229 -8.81 35.89 -15.31
C GLY A 229 -8.04 34.64 -15.74
N ILE A 230 -8.04 33.58 -14.93
CA ILE A 230 -7.45 32.29 -15.31
C ILE A 230 -8.44 31.56 -16.21
N SER A 231 -7.99 31.11 -17.38
CA SER A 231 -8.83 30.35 -18.30
C SER A 231 -9.30 29.04 -17.68
N VAL A 232 -10.61 28.87 -17.62
CA VAL A 232 -11.28 27.64 -17.15
C VAL A 232 -12.26 27.16 -18.23
N PRO A 233 -12.50 25.84 -18.36
CA PRO A 233 -13.51 25.34 -19.29
C PRO A 233 -14.88 25.95 -18.98
N GLN A 234 -15.63 26.38 -19.99
CA GLN A 234 -17.01 26.80 -19.81
C GLN A 234 -17.85 25.59 -19.42
N GLY A 235 -18.82 25.78 -18.52
CA GLY A 235 -19.69 24.70 -18.10
C GLY A 235 -20.73 25.08 -17.07
N VAL A 236 -21.76 24.26 -17.02
CA VAL A 236 -23.02 24.50 -16.29
C VAL A 236 -23.32 23.30 -15.40
N VAL A 237 -23.86 23.58 -14.21
CA VAL A 237 -24.31 22.55 -13.29
C VAL A 237 -25.78 22.23 -13.58
N VAL A 238 -26.05 20.97 -13.87
CA VAL A 238 -27.40 20.44 -14.13
C VAL A 238 -27.83 19.47 -13.03
N ARG A 239 -29.14 19.46 -12.77
CA ARG A 239 -29.78 18.57 -11.80
C ARG A 239 -30.75 17.59 -12.43
N ARG A 240 -31.15 17.82 -13.66
CA ARG A 240 -32.14 17.00 -14.37
C ARG A 240 -31.67 16.72 -15.79
N ALA A 241 -32.00 15.55 -16.31
CA ALA A 241 -31.65 15.16 -17.68
C ALA A 241 -32.23 16.14 -18.74
N GLY A 242 -33.41 16.71 -18.47
CA GLY A 242 -34.02 17.70 -19.37
C GLY A 242 -33.28 19.05 -19.45
N GLU A 243 -32.25 19.27 -18.63
CA GLU A 243 -31.41 20.48 -18.68
C GLU A 243 -30.16 20.26 -19.57
N LEU A 244 -29.94 19.04 -20.07
CA LEU A 244 -28.69 18.67 -20.76
C LEU A 244 -28.50 19.42 -22.08
N GLU A 245 -29.53 19.54 -22.92
CA GLU A 245 -29.41 20.21 -24.23
C GLU A 245 -28.98 21.67 -24.06
N GLU A 246 -29.68 22.43 -23.21
CA GLU A 246 -29.36 23.83 -22.92
C GLU A 246 -27.96 23.97 -22.29
N ALA A 247 -27.61 23.10 -21.34
CA ALA A 247 -26.29 23.12 -20.71
C ALA A 247 -25.15 22.78 -21.69
N ILE A 248 -25.40 21.92 -22.68
CA ILE A 248 -24.42 21.60 -23.72
C ILE A 248 -24.20 22.79 -24.64
N GLU A 249 -25.27 23.47 -25.04
CA GLU A 249 -25.17 24.70 -25.83
C GLU A 249 -24.41 25.80 -25.08
N GLU A 250 -24.73 26.02 -23.80
CA GLU A 250 -24.04 27.00 -22.95
C GLU A 250 -22.58 26.64 -22.69
N ALA A 251 -22.25 25.33 -22.63
CA ALA A 251 -20.87 24.87 -22.53
C ALA A 251 -20.05 25.06 -23.82
N GLY A 252 -20.67 25.50 -24.91
CA GLY A 252 -20.03 25.75 -26.21
C GLY A 252 -20.27 24.66 -27.26
N GLY A 253 -21.22 23.75 -27.02
CA GLY A 253 -21.55 22.63 -27.89
C GLY A 253 -20.63 21.41 -27.71
N TYR A 254 -20.87 20.38 -28.52
CA TYR A 254 -20.08 19.15 -28.51
C TYR A 254 -18.65 19.36 -29.07
N PRO A 255 -17.66 18.57 -28.59
CA PRO A 255 -17.76 17.57 -27.54
C PRO A 255 -17.80 18.17 -26.11
N VAL A 256 -18.48 17.46 -25.20
CA VAL A 256 -18.58 17.83 -23.78
C VAL A 256 -18.07 16.74 -22.83
N VAL A 257 -17.85 17.13 -21.58
CA VAL A 257 -17.52 16.26 -20.44
C VAL A 257 -18.64 16.38 -19.42
N LEU A 258 -19.10 15.24 -18.90
CA LEU A 258 -20.01 15.17 -17.76
C LEU A 258 -19.27 14.58 -16.56
N LYS A 259 -19.33 15.27 -15.41
CA LYS A 259 -18.68 14.82 -14.18
C LYS A 259 -19.48 15.22 -12.93
N PRO A 260 -19.45 14.41 -11.85
CA PRO A 260 -19.99 14.82 -10.56
C PRO A 260 -19.17 15.99 -9.99
N THR A 261 -19.83 16.93 -9.31
CA THR A 261 -19.16 18.12 -8.76
C THR A 261 -18.15 17.77 -7.65
N ASP A 262 -18.46 16.79 -6.81
CA ASP A 262 -17.74 16.44 -5.57
C ASP A 262 -17.05 15.05 -5.59
N ALA A 263 -16.88 14.43 -6.77
CA ALA A 263 -16.15 13.16 -6.91
C ALA A 263 -14.65 13.32 -7.22
N ASN A 264 -13.85 12.37 -6.74
CA ASN A 264 -12.39 12.27 -6.96
C ASN A 264 -12.02 11.02 -7.80
N HIS A 265 -10.76 10.95 -8.26
CA HIS A 265 -10.17 9.80 -8.97
C HIS A 265 -10.92 9.35 -10.24
N GLY A 266 -11.53 10.28 -10.98
CA GLY A 266 -12.21 9.95 -12.23
C GLY A 266 -13.55 9.25 -12.07
N ARG A 267 -14.04 9.06 -10.83
CA ARG A 267 -15.31 8.36 -10.58
C ARG A 267 -16.50 9.13 -11.17
N GLY A 268 -17.27 8.44 -12.02
CA GLY A 268 -18.46 8.97 -12.69
C GLY A 268 -18.18 10.02 -13.75
N ILE A 269 -16.93 10.15 -14.22
CA ILE A 269 -16.58 11.07 -15.29
C ILE A 269 -16.74 10.37 -16.63
N THR A 270 -17.48 10.99 -17.54
CA THR A 270 -17.54 10.59 -18.95
C THR A 270 -17.04 11.74 -19.81
N VAL A 271 -16.08 11.45 -20.68
CA VAL A 271 -15.39 12.42 -21.54
C VAL A 271 -15.72 12.17 -23.02
N ASP A 272 -15.40 13.15 -23.88
CA ASP A 272 -15.59 13.09 -25.33
C ASP A 272 -17.02 12.68 -25.75
N ILE A 273 -18.01 13.23 -25.06
CA ILE A 273 -19.43 13.01 -25.36
C ILE A 273 -19.78 13.87 -26.58
N ARG A 274 -20.34 13.25 -27.62
CA ARG A 274 -20.61 13.88 -28.92
C ARG A 274 -22.08 13.87 -29.35
N ASP A 275 -22.95 13.24 -28.57
CA ASP A 275 -24.37 13.15 -28.85
C ASP A 275 -25.19 13.09 -27.54
N LEU A 276 -26.47 13.43 -27.66
CA LEU A 276 -27.37 13.59 -26.52
C LEU A 276 -27.64 12.26 -25.81
N ARG A 277 -27.77 11.16 -26.56
CA ARG A 277 -28.03 9.84 -25.98
C ARG A 277 -26.89 9.42 -25.05
N THR A 278 -25.65 9.60 -25.50
CA THR A 278 -24.47 9.36 -24.65
C THR A 278 -24.40 10.35 -23.49
N ALA A 279 -24.81 11.61 -23.67
CA ALA A 279 -24.91 12.58 -22.58
C ALA A 279 -25.92 12.14 -21.49
N GLU A 280 -27.08 11.60 -21.87
CA GLU A 280 -28.08 11.09 -20.93
C GLU A 280 -27.61 9.86 -20.15
N GLU A 281 -26.88 8.96 -20.81
CA GLU A 281 -26.23 7.80 -20.16
C GLU A 281 -25.16 8.26 -19.17
N ALA A 282 -24.30 9.18 -19.59
CA ALA A 282 -23.27 9.79 -18.75
C ALA A 282 -23.86 10.54 -17.55
N PHE A 283 -24.95 11.28 -17.76
CA PHE A 283 -25.65 11.99 -16.68
C PHE A 283 -26.19 11.01 -15.65
N ARG A 284 -26.82 9.91 -16.06
CA ARG A 284 -27.31 8.87 -15.14
C ARG A 284 -26.18 8.28 -14.30
N ALA A 285 -25.06 7.92 -14.93
CA ALA A 285 -23.89 7.39 -14.23
C ALA A 285 -23.28 8.40 -13.24
N ALA A 286 -23.16 9.67 -13.63
CA ALA A 286 -22.67 10.72 -12.74
C ALA A 286 -23.65 11.00 -11.57
N ARG A 287 -24.96 10.87 -11.81
CA ARG A 287 -26.03 11.10 -10.83
C ARG A 287 -26.05 10.10 -9.69
N GLU A 288 -25.61 8.87 -9.95
CA GLU A 288 -25.44 7.84 -8.90
C GLU A 288 -24.41 8.25 -7.85
N ILE A 289 -23.49 9.15 -8.22
CA ILE A 289 -22.40 9.62 -7.34
C ILE A 289 -22.75 10.94 -6.68
N SER A 290 -23.31 11.89 -7.42
CA SER A 290 -23.64 13.23 -6.91
C SER A 290 -24.98 13.75 -7.39
N LYS A 291 -25.60 14.57 -6.54
CA LYS A 291 -26.77 15.39 -6.92
C LYS A 291 -26.39 16.56 -7.82
N ASP A 292 -25.14 16.98 -7.78
CA ASP A 292 -24.48 17.94 -8.67
C ASP A 292 -23.86 17.32 -9.93
N VAL A 293 -24.33 17.53 -11.17
CA VAL A 293 -23.57 17.11 -12.38
C VAL A 293 -23.13 18.32 -13.19
N LEU A 294 -21.85 18.40 -13.50
CA LEU A 294 -21.23 19.50 -14.23
C LEU A 294 -21.01 19.07 -15.69
N VAL A 295 -21.62 19.81 -16.62
CA VAL A 295 -21.43 19.71 -18.07
C VAL A 295 -20.40 20.75 -18.47
N GLU A 296 -19.30 20.36 -19.14
CA GLU A 296 -18.25 21.29 -19.56
C GLU A 296 -17.80 21.04 -20.98
N SER A 297 -17.22 22.08 -21.60
CA SER A 297 -16.45 21.96 -22.83
C SER A 297 -15.33 20.93 -22.71
N TYR A 298 -15.22 20.04 -23.69
CA TYR A 298 -14.10 19.11 -23.79
C TYR A 298 -12.88 19.80 -24.39
N ILE A 299 -11.80 19.87 -23.62
CA ILE A 299 -10.55 20.52 -24.02
C ILE A 299 -9.54 19.46 -24.45
N THR A 300 -8.96 19.64 -25.64
CA THR A 300 -7.87 18.81 -26.15
C THR A 300 -6.52 19.46 -25.89
N GLY A 301 -5.51 18.64 -25.65
CA GLY A 301 -4.15 19.11 -25.40
C GLY A 301 -3.37 18.15 -24.52
N LYS A 302 -2.23 18.64 -24.04
CA LYS A 302 -1.39 17.91 -23.07
C LYS A 302 -1.87 18.17 -21.65
N ASP A 303 -1.99 17.11 -20.85
CA ASP A 303 -2.30 17.19 -19.42
C ASP A 303 -1.00 17.33 -18.61
N TYR A 304 -0.89 18.41 -17.84
CA TYR A 304 0.25 18.66 -16.96
C TYR A 304 -0.20 18.75 -15.50
N ARG A 305 0.46 17.98 -14.62
CA ARG A 305 0.36 18.14 -13.17
C ARG A 305 1.43 19.12 -12.71
N ILE A 306 1.01 20.27 -12.20
CA ILE A 306 1.88 21.31 -11.66
C ILE A 306 1.86 21.23 -10.13
N LEU A 307 3.04 21.09 -9.51
CA LEU A 307 3.20 21.13 -8.06
C LEU A 307 3.67 22.52 -7.65
N VAL A 308 2.89 23.19 -6.80
CA VAL A 308 3.19 24.50 -6.25
C VAL A 308 3.41 24.38 -4.74
N ILE A 309 4.56 24.85 -4.26
CA ILE A 309 4.91 24.89 -2.83
C ILE A 309 5.39 26.30 -2.50
N ASN A 310 4.88 26.90 -1.43
CA ASN A 310 5.24 28.26 -1.00
C ASN A 310 5.18 29.30 -2.14
N HIS A 311 4.10 29.26 -2.92
CA HIS A 311 3.87 30.14 -4.08
C HIS A 311 4.87 29.99 -5.24
N GLN A 312 5.64 28.91 -5.28
CA GLN A 312 6.58 28.61 -6.36
C GLN A 312 6.22 27.29 -7.04
N VAL A 313 6.31 27.26 -8.37
CA VAL A 313 6.22 26.02 -9.14
C VAL A 313 7.51 25.24 -8.92
N VAL A 314 7.42 24.08 -8.27
CA VAL A 314 8.59 23.25 -7.93
C VAL A 314 8.78 22.07 -8.88
N ALA A 315 7.69 21.59 -9.50
CA ALA A 315 7.74 20.48 -10.45
C ALA A 315 6.54 20.54 -11.41
N VAL A 316 6.76 20.03 -12.63
CA VAL A 316 5.73 19.83 -13.64
C VAL A 316 5.91 18.44 -14.24
N ALA A 317 4.83 17.67 -14.32
CA ALA A 317 4.84 16.34 -14.94
C ALA A 317 3.74 16.27 -16.01
N GLU A 318 4.09 15.82 -17.22
CA GLU A 318 3.13 15.46 -18.26
C GLU A 318 2.48 14.13 -17.88
N ARG A 319 1.14 14.05 -17.90
CA ARG A 319 0.41 12.80 -17.69
C ARG A 319 0.13 12.16 -19.03
N ILE A 320 0.69 10.97 -19.22
CA ILE A 320 0.48 10.17 -20.42
C ILE A 320 -0.48 9.02 -20.05
N PRO A 321 -1.61 8.87 -20.75
CA PRO A 321 -2.49 7.72 -20.55
C PRO A 321 -1.74 6.40 -20.71
N ALA A 322 -2.21 5.35 -20.00
CA ALA A 322 -1.65 4.02 -20.17
C ALA A 322 -1.76 3.60 -21.65
N CYS A 323 -0.65 3.21 -22.26
CA CYS A 323 -0.60 2.77 -23.64
C CYS A 323 0.48 1.70 -23.81
N VAL A 324 0.26 0.85 -24.80
CA VAL A 324 1.26 -0.10 -25.30
C VAL A 324 1.53 0.19 -26.77
N LYS A 325 2.74 -0.09 -27.25
CA LYS A 325 3.09 0.09 -28.66
C LYS A 325 3.06 -1.26 -29.36
N GLY A 326 2.19 -1.39 -30.36
CA GLY A 326 2.12 -2.59 -31.19
C GLY A 326 3.44 -2.85 -31.93
N ASP A 327 3.92 -4.08 -31.87
CA ASP A 327 5.11 -4.56 -32.59
C ASP A 327 4.75 -5.37 -33.85
N GLY A 328 3.45 -5.54 -34.13
CA GLY A 328 2.92 -6.31 -35.25
C GLY A 328 3.01 -7.84 -35.08
N ARG A 329 3.40 -8.34 -33.90
CA ARG A 329 3.58 -9.78 -33.63
C ARG A 329 2.91 -10.22 -32.33
N SER A 330 3.15 -9.48 -31.26
CA SER A 330 2.65 -9.78 -29.91
C SER A 330 1.19 -9.37 -29.77
N THR A 331 0.44 -10.16 -29.00
CA THR A 331 -0.92 -9.82 -28.60
C THR A 331 -0.93 -8.64 -27.62
N LEU A 332 -2.08 -7.97 -27.49
CA LEU A 332 -2.23 -6.88 -26.52
C LEU A 332 -1.89 -7.32 -25.09
N LYS A 333 -2.29 -8.54 -24.72
CA LYS A 333 -2.00 -9.11 -23.41
C LYS A 333 -0.49 -9.26 -23.19
N GLU A 334 0.23 -9.84 -24.15
CA GLU A 334 1.69 -9.99 -24.06
C GLU A 334 2.41 -8.64 -23.96
N LEU A 335 1.94 -7.62 -24.69
CA LEU A 335 2.50 -6.26 -24.59
C LEU A 335 2.22 -5.60 -23.23
N ILE A 336 1.04 -5.84 -22.65
CA ILE A 336 0.69 -5.35 -21.31
C ILE A 336 1.55 -6.06 -20.25
N ASP A 337 1.66 -7.39 -20.33
CA ASP A 337 2.46 -8.21 -19.43
C ASP A 337 3.94 -7.74 -19.48
N ALA A 338 4.51 -7.55 -20.66
CA ALA A 338 5.88 -7.05 -20.82
C ALA A 338 6.09 -5.62 -20.27
N ILE A 339 5.10 -4.73 -20.36
CA ILE A 339 5.18 -3.40 -19.74
C ILE A 339 5.05 -3.47 -18.21
N ASN A 340 4.28 -4.44 -17.71
CA ASN A 340 4.09 -4.68 -16.29
C ASN A 340 5.31 -5.32 -15.61
N ASP A 341 6.26 -5.88 -16.36
CA ASP A 341 7.56 -6.35 -15.86
C ASP A 341 8.48 -5.21 -15.36
N ASP A 342 8.13 -3.94 -15.59
CA ASP A 342 8.86 -2.80 -15.02
C ASP A 342 8.80 -2.85 -13.48
N PRO A 343 9.95 -2.92 -12.77
CA PRO A 343 9.99 -3.06 -11.31
C PRO A 343 9.44 -1.84 -10.56
N ARG A 344 9.18 -0.72 -11.26
CA ARG A 344 8.51 0.46 -10.70
C ARG A 344 6.99 0.34 -10.72
N ARG A 345 6.43 -0.67 -11.40
CA ARG A 345 5.00 -0.98 -11.38
C ARG A 345 4.67 -1.85 -10.18
N GLY A 346 3.51 -1.59 -9.60
CA GLY A 346 2.98 -2.38 -8.50
C GLY A 346 1.45 -2.40 -8.50
N TYR A 347 0.90 -3.30 -7.71
CA TYR A 347 -0.51 -3.43 -7.44
C TYR A 347 -1.06 -2.16 -6.75
N GLY A 348 -2.14 -1.60 -7.30
CA GLY A 348 -2.74 -0.37 -6.78
C GLY A 348 -1.76 0.81 -6.73
N HIS A 349 -1.55 1.37 -5.54
CA HIS A 349 -0.63 2.49 -5.30
C HIS A 349 0.61 2.06 -4.49
N GLU A 350 0.99 0.77 -4.58
CA GLU A 350 2.12 0.24 -3.81
C GLU A 350 3.48 0.77 -4.31
N ASN A 351 3.56 1.21 -5.57
CA ASN A 351 4.78 1.66 -6.24
C ASN A 351 4.55 2.94 -7.06
N VAL A 352 5.61 3.48 -7.69
CA VAL A 352 5.60 4.74 -8.44
C VAL A 352 4.65 4.68 -9.65
N LEU A 353 4.57 3.51 -10.29
CA LEU A 353 3.65 3.23 -11.37
C LEU A 353 2.64 2.15 -10.93
N THR A 354 1.42 2.24 -11.44
CA THR A 354 0.40 1.21 -11.22
C THR A 354 0.45 0.20 -12.36
N VAL A 355 0.29 -1.09 -12.04
CA VAL A 355 0.12 -2.18 -13.02
C VAL A 355 -1.06 -1.85 -13.95
N ILE A 356 -0.86 -2.03 -15.25
CA ILE A 356 -1.93 -1.87 -16.24
C ILE A 356 -2.78 -3.14 -16.22
N THR A 357 -4.03 -3.00 -15.83
CA THR A 357 -5.02 -4.09 -15.85
C THR A 357 -5.95 -3.94 -17.05
N ILE A 358 -6.38 -5.06 -17.62
CA ILE A 358 -7.44 -5.07 -18.63
C ILE A 358 -8.78 -5.03 -17.89
N ASP A 359 -9.52 -3.94 -18.05
CA ASP A 359 -10.82 -3.71 -17.44
C ASP A 359 -11.90 -3.40 -18.50
N GLU A 360 -13.11 -3.10 -18.05
CA GLU A 360 -14.22 -2.76 -18.96
C GLU A 360 -13.89 -1.55 -19.85
N MET A 361 -13.18 -0.54 -19.31
CA MET A 361 -12.77 0.62 -20.10
C MET A 361 -11.78 0.24 -21.19
N THR A 362 -10.85 -0.66 -20.89
CA THR A 362 -9.89 -1.20 -21.85
C THR A 362 -10.62 -1.89 -23.01
N TRP A 363 -11.65 -2.69 -22.71
CA TRP A 363 -12.47 -3.34 -23.75
C TRP A 363 -13.29 -2.36 -24.59
N ARG A 364 -13.73 -1.24 -24.04
CA ARG A 364 -14.44 -0.19 -24.81
C ARG A 364 -13.56 0.52 -25.83
N MET A 365 -12.23 0.46 -25.67
CA MET A 365 -11.27 1.07 -26.59
C MET A 365 -10.86 0.15 -27.76
N LEU A 366 -11.16 -1.15 -27.67
CA LEU A 366 -10.88 -2.17 -28.67
C LEU A 366 -12.10 -2.41 -29.56
#